data_AF-F6AB63-F1
#
_entry.id   AF-F6AB63-F1
#
_cell.length_a   1.000
_cell.length_b   1.000
_cell.length_c   1.000
_cell.angle_alpha   90.00
_cell.angle_beta   90.00
_cell.angle_gamma   90.00
#
_symmetry.space_group_name_H-M   'P 1'
#
loop_
_entity.id
_entity.type
_entity.pdbx_description
1 polymer ?
#
loop_
_entity_poly.entity_id
_entity_poly.type
_entity_poly.pdbx_seq_one_letter_code
_entity_poly.pdbx_strand_id
1 'polypeptide(L)'
;MKREVRKTQRGAVAIEFAMLFAVFFVVVYGIIAYSIPMLLLLTFKQVSADAARATLQVDPGHSAYTQLLSREITSVVERSWLPESWRGGNCPPPGQDVAGLNWNPLPSHDGQPSYGNIALDNRNPAAPRYVLHVCLQRGYNHDGPSEQRAIVPTLRLLGISIPSLPEDNGEVVIRGATTVTL
;
A
#
# COMPACT_ATOMS: atom_id res chain seq x y z
N MET A 1 42.02 60.34 -17.72
CA MET A 1 41.73 58.97 -17.22
C MET A 1 40.24 58.70 -17.35
N LYS A 2 39.81 57.78 -18.22
CA LYS A 2 38.41 57.35 -18.30
C LYS A 2 38.17 56.25 -17.26
N ARG A 3 37.26 56.47 -16.31
CA ARG A 3 36.81 55.44 -15.35
C ARG A 3 35.69 54.63 -15.99
N GLU A 4 36.00 53.40 -16.36
CA GLU A 4 35.01 52.38 -16.69
C GLU A 4 34.20 52.05 -15.43
N VAL A 5 32.93 52.46 -15.39
CA VAL A 5 32.00 52.09 -14.32
C VAL A 5 31.61 50.63 -14.55
N ARG A 6 32.17 49.73 -13.75
CA ARG A 6 31.84 48.30 -13.74
C ARG A 6 30.35 48.15 -13.42
N LYS A 7 29.51 47.94 -14.45
CA LYS A 7 28.08 47.62 -14.28
C LYS A 7 27.96 46.35 -13.44
N THR A 8 27.61 46.50 -12.16
CA THR A 8 27.24 45.37 -11.31
C THR A 8 25.88 44.86 -11.78
N GLN A 9 25.83 43.72 -12.47
CA GLN A 9 24.59 43.08 -12.90
C GLN A 9 23.87 42.46 -11.70
N ARG A 10 23.04 43.27 -11.03
CA ARG A 10 22.22 42.83 -9.88
C ARG A 10 21.03 41.95 -10.28
N GLY A 11 20.72 41.81 -11.57
CA GLY A 11 19.60 41.02 -12.08
C GLY A 11 19.91 39.53 -12.34
N ALA A 12 21.17 39.18 -12.63
CA ALA A 12 21.54 37.80 -12.94
C ALA A 12 21.32 36.86 -11.74
N VAL A 13 21.69 37.32 -10.54
CA VAL A 13 21.50 36.59 -9.28
C VAL A 13 20.01 36.32 -8.99
N ALA A 14 19.12 37.25 -9.35
CA ALA A 14 17.68 37.08 -9.11
C ALA A 14 17.07 36.00 -10.02
N ILE A 15 17.51 35.91 -11.28
CA ILE A 15 17.04 34.89 -12.23
C ILE A 15 17.54 33.50 -11.81
N GLU A 16 18.80 33.40 -11.43
CA GLU A 16 19.40 32.15 -10.95
C GLU A 16 18.69 31.65 -9.67
N PHE A 17 18.42 32.55 -8.73
CA PHE A 17 17.66 32.22 -7.52
C PHE A 17 16.23 31.78 -7.84
N ALA A 18 15.54 32.42 -8.78
CA ALA A 18 14.17 32.04 -9.15
C ALA A 18 14.10 30.60 -9.71
N MET A 19 15.09 30.17 -10.49
CA MET A 19 15.17 28.80 -11.00
C MET A 19 15.46 27.79 -9.88
N LEU A 20 16.47 28.06 -9.04
CA LEU A 20 16.84 27.18 -7.93
C LEU A 20 15.72 27.04 -6.90
N PHE A 21 14.99 28.13 -6.65
CA PHE A 21 13.83 28.15 -5.78
C PHE A 21 12.77 27.17 -6.27
N ALA A 22 12.38 27.24 -7.55
CA ALA A 22 11.39 26.31 -8.12
C ALA A 22 11.86 24.84 -8.05
N VAL A 23 13.11 24.57 -8.38
CA VAL A 23 13.70 23.22 -8.31
C VAL A 23 13.66 22.67 -6.88
N PHE A 24 14.02 23.48 -5.88
CA PHE A 24 13.98 23.09 -4.48
C PHE A 24 12.58 22.62 -4.05
N PHE A 25 11.53 23.40 -4.37
CA PHE A 25 10.16 23.03 -4.05
C PHE A 25 9.70 21.76 -4.76
N VAL A 26 10.08 21.57 -6.03
CA VAL A 26 9.75 20.34 -6.78
C VAL A 26 10.38 19.12 -6.14
N VAL A 27 11.65 19.20 -5.73
CA VAL A 27 12.35 18.09 -5.08
C VAL A 27 11.74 17.80 -3.70
N VAL A 28 11.52 18.82 -2.88
CA VAL A 28 10.92 18.66 -1.54
C VAL A 28 9.51 18.07 -1.66
N TYR A 29 8.70 18.59 -2.58
CA TYR A 29 7.37 18.05 -2.86
C TYR A 29 7.46 16.58 -3.29
N GLY A 30 8.36 16.23 -4.20
CA GLY A 30 8.59 14.86 -4.62
C GLY A 30 8.95 13.95 -3.45
N ILE A 31 9.88 14.36 -2.58
CA ILE A 31 10.28 13.57 -1.41
C ILE A 31 9.07 13.32 -0.51
N ILE A 32 8.29 14.35 -0.17
CA ILE A 32 7.13 14.21 0.73
C ILE A 32 6.03 13.37 0.07
N ALA A 33 5.73 13.66 -1.20
CA ALA A 33 4.67 13.02 -1.96
C ALA A 33 4.91 11.53 -2.18
N TYR A 34 6.15 11.10 -2.41
CA TYR A 34 6.47 9.69 -2.60
C TYR A 34 6.78 8.96 -1.29
N SER A 35 7.34 9.62 -0.28
CA SER A 35 7.71 8.97 0.99
C SER A 35 6.51 8.47 1.78
N ILE A 36 5.40 9.23 1.85
CA ILE A 36 4.22 8.83 2.64
C ILE A 36 3.53 7.57 2.06
N PRO A 37 3.17 7.52 0.77
CA PRO A 37 2.62 6.30 0.16
C PRO A 37 3.58 5.11 0.25
N MET A 38 4.88 5.35 0.08
CA MET A 38 5.90 4.30 0.21
C MET A 38 5.95 3.75 1.62
N LEU A 39 5.96 4.61 2.64
CA LEU A 39 5.94 4.21 4.05
C LEU A 39 4.69 3.38 4.36
N LEU A 40 3.52 3.81 3.86
CA LEU A 40 2.28 3.06 4.06
C LEU A 40 2.34 1.69 3.37
N LEU A 41 2.82 1.62 2.12
CA LEU A 41 3.01 0.37 1.39
C LEU A 41 3.95 -0.59 2.15
N LEU A 42 5.06 -0.08 2.67
CA LEU A 42 6.01 -0.85 3.47
C LEU A 42 5.36 -1.35 4.77
N THR A 43 4.56 -0.52 5.42
CA THR A 43 3.82 -0.88 6.63
C THR A 43 2.80 -1.98 6.37
N PHE A 44 1.99 -1.85 5.31
CA PHE A 44 1.03 -2.90 4.94
C PHE A 44 1.72 -4.21 4.59
N LYS A 45 2.85 -4.17 3.87
CA LYS A 45 3.67 -5.36 3.62
C LYS A 45 4.17 -5.99 4.92
N GLN A 46 4.72 -5.20 5.84
CA GLN A 46 5.18 -5.69 7.14
C GLN A 46 4.05 -6.33 7.95
N VAL A 47 2.92 -5.63 8.12
CA VAL A 47 1.78 -6.13 8.89
C VAL A 47 1.20 -7.39 8.25
N SER A 48 1.07 -7.44 6.91
CA SER A 48 0.61 -8.64 6.22
C SER A 48 1.55 -9.84 6.42
N ALA A 49 2.88 -9.59 6.45
CA ALA A 49 3.86 -10.64 6.69
C ALA A 49 3.84 -11.14 8.12
N ASP A 50 3.72 -10.25 9.10
CA ASP A 50 3.60 -10.62 10.51
C ASP A 50 2.30 -11.39 10.78
N ALA A 51 1.19 -10.96 10.18
CA ALA A 51 -0.08 -11.66 10.25
C ALA A 51 -0.01 -13.05 9.59
N ALA A 52 0.61 -13.16 8.41
CA ALA A 52 0.83 -14.44 7.76
C ALA A 52 1.70 -15.38 8.61
N ARG A 53 2.77 -14.89 9.24
CA ARG A 53 3.60 -15.69 10.13
C ARG A 53 2.86 -16.17 11.37
N ALA A 54 2.00 -15.33 11.95
CA ALA A 54 1.21 -15.70 13.11
C ALA A 54 0.29 -16.89 12.83
N THR A 55 -0.17 -17.07 11.59
CA THR A 55 -0.99 -18.23 11.23
C THR A 55 -0.28 -19.57 11.26
N LEU A 56 1.07 -19.61 11.26
CA LEU A 56 1.83 -20.87 11.32
C LEU A 56 1.61 -21.65 12.62
N GLN A 57 1.10 -21.00 13.67
CA GLN A 57 0.77 -21.65 14.93
C GLN A 57 -0.63 -22.30 14.93
N VAL A 58 -1.44 -22.06 13.89
CA VAL A 58 -2.80 -22.57 13.79
C VAL A 58 -2.76 -24.03 13.31
N ASP A 59 -3.42 -24.92 14.06
CA ASP A 59 -3.50 -26.34 13.72
C ASP A 59 -4.32 -26.56 12.43
N PRO A 60 -3.72 -27.09 11.34
CA PRO A 60 -4.42 -27.37 10.09
C PRO A 60 -5.44 -28.52 10.22
N GLY A 61 -5.36 -29.35 11.27
CA GLY A 61 -6.32 -30.43 11.53
C GLY A 61 -7.64 -29.96 12.13
N HIS A 62 -7.74 -28.69 12.54
CA HIS A 62 -8.94 -28.17 13.21
C HIS A 62 -10.10 -27.97 12.23
N SER A 63 -11.31 -28.39 12.60
CA SER A 63 -12.51 -28.29 11.73
C SER A 63 -12.87 -26.85 11.34
N ALA A 64 -12.55 -25.89 12.20
CA ALA A 64 -12.74 -24.45 11.99
C ALA A 64 -11.45 -23.72 11.52
N TYR A 65 -10.60 -24.39 10.74
CA TYR A 65 -9.28 -23.87 10.36
C TYR A 65 -9.32 -22.46 9.75
N THR A 66 -10.20 -22.20 8.77
CA THR A 66 -10.28 -20.90 8.10
C THR A 66 -10.79 -19.78 9.01
N GLN A 67 -11.65 -20.09 9.99
CA GLN A 67 -12.06 -19.15 11.02
C GLN A 67 -10.91 -18.81 11.97
N LEU A 68 -10.11 -19.81 12.36
CA LEU A 68 -8.93 -19.60 13.21
C LEU A 68 -7.85 -18.78 12.50
N LEU A 69 -7.60 -19.03 11.21
CA LEU A 69 -6.72 -18.21 10.39
C LEU A 69 -7.19 -16.76 10.35
N SER A 70 -8.48 -16.53 10.07
CA SER A 70 -9.05 -15.19 10.03
C SER A 70 -8.91 -14.47 11.37
N ARG A 71 -9.23 -15.15 12.48
CA ARG A 71 -9.07 -14.62 13.83
C ARG A 71 -7.64 -14.21 14.13
N GLU A 72 -6.66 -15.07 13.83
CA GLU A 72 -5.25 -14.78 14.12
C GLU A 72 -4.78 -13.58 13.29
N ILE A 73 -5.08 -13.55 12.00
CA ILE A 73 -4.74 -12.42 11.11
C ILE A 73 -5.36 -11.13 11.63
N THR A 74 -6.66 -11.13 11.92
CA THR A 74 -7.38 -9.96 12.45
C THR A 74 -6.74 -9.47 13.74
N SER A 75 -6.37 -10.37 14.66
CA SER A 75 -5.71 -9.97 15.92
C SER A 75 -4.37 -9.27 15.70
N VAL A 76 -3.59 -9.67 14.67
CA VAL A 76 -2.31 -9.02 14.35
C VAL A 76 -2.55 -7.66 13.69
N VAL A 77 -3.51 -7.58 12.77
CA VAL A 77 -3.90 -6.31 12.13
C VAL A 77 -4.42 -5.32 13.17
N GLU A 78 -5.23 -5.76 14.12
CA GLU A 78 -5.79 -4.90 15.16
C GLU A 78 -4.75 -4.38 16.15
N ARG A 79 -3.71 -5.18 16.44
CA ARG A 79 -2.58 -4.79 17.29
C ARG A 79 -1.55 -3.92 16.57
N SER A 80 -1.66 -3.75 15.25
CA SER A 80 -0.78 -2.87 14.51
C SER A 80 -1.00 -1.40 14.90
N TRP A 81 0.01 -0.57 14.64
CA TRP A 81 -0.07 0.87 14.91
C TRP A 81 -0.98 1.63 13.92
N LEU A 82 -1.49 0.96 12.89
CA LEU A 82 -2.32 1.56 11.85
C LEU A 82 -3.66 2.04 12.43
N PRO A 83 -4.13 3.24 12.08
CA PRO A 83 -5.48 3.69 12.43
C PRO A 83 -6.54 2.71 11.90
N GLU A 84 -7.63 2.53 12.64
CA GLU A 84 -8.70 1.60 12.27
C GLU A 84 -9.25 1.85 10.86
N SER A 85 -9.48 3.12 10.51
CA SER A 85 -9.98 3.52 9.19
C SER A 85 -9.01 3.22 8.04
N TRP A 86 -7.77 2.82 8.32
CA TRP A 86 -6.75 2.52 7.32
C TRP A 86 -6.52 1.02 7.14
N ARG A 87 -7.12 0.18 8.00
CA ARG A 87 -6.99 -1.29 7.99
C ARG A 87 -8.05 -1.91 7.09
N GLY A 88 -8.12 -1.46 5.83
CA GLY A 88 -9.04 -2.05 4.86
C GLY A 88 -8.61 -3.48 4.48
N GLY A 89 -9.60 -4.35 4.28
CA GLY A 89 -9.42 -5.72 3.80
C GLY A 89 -10.23 -5.94 2.52
N ASN A 90 -10.72 -7.15 2.33
CA ASN A 90 -11.45 -7.62 1.15
C ASN A 90 -10.67 -7.38 -0.14
N CYS A 91 -9.36 -7.63 -0.09
CA CYS A 91 -8.53 -7.57 -1.28
C CYS A 91 -8.98 -8.63 -2.29
N PRO A 92 -9.00 -8.32 -3.60
CA PRO A 92 -9.14 -9.34 -4.61
C PRO A 92 -8.00 -10.35 -4.47
N PRO A 93 -8.26 -11.62 -4.81
CA PRO A 93 -7.23 -12.65 -4.79
C PRO A 93 -6.11 -12.31 -5.78
N PRO A 94 -4.91 -12.88 -5.61
CA PRO A 94 -3.85 -12.79 -6.61
C PRO A 94 -4.37 -13.20 -8.00
N GLY A 95 -3.93 -12.49 -9.03
CA GLY A 95 -4.28 -12.79 -10.42
C GLY A 95 -4.04 -14.26 -10.77
N GLN A 96 -4.97 -14.86 -11.52
CA GLN A 96 -4.90 -16.28 -11.91
C GLN A 96 -3.66 -16.59 -12.75
N ASP A 97 -3.13 -15.61 -13.47
CA ASP A 97 -1.91 -15.64 -14.27
C ASP A 97 -0.62 -15.80 -13.44
N VAL A 98 -0.65 -15.44 -12.14
CA VAL A 98 0.54 -15.51 -11.27
C VAL A 98 0.58 -16.80 -10.45
N ALA A 99 -0.58 -17.35 -10.09
CA ALA A 99 -0.65 -18.48 -9.16
C ALA A 99 -1.41 -19.69 -9.69
N GLY A 100 -2.37 -19.58 -10.62
CA GLY A 100 -3.17 -20.71 -11.12
C GLY A 100 -3.88 -21.54 -10.03
N LEU A 101 -4.23 -20.90 -8.91
CA LEU A 101 -4.89 -21.52 -7.76
C LEU A 101 -6.33 -21.05 -7.63
N ASN A 102 -7.19 -21.92 -7.08
CA ASN A 102 -8.57 -21.58 -6.74
C ASN A 102 -8.59 -20.89 -5.36
N TRP A 103 -8.64 -19.57 -5.38
CA TRP A 103 -8.66 -18.74 -4.17
C TRP A 103 -10.07 -18.58 -3.61
N ASN A 104 -10.18 -18.74 -2.30
CA ASN A 104 -11.39 -18.48 -1.53
C ASN A 104 -11.08 -17.44 -0.45
N PRO A 105 -11.92 -16.40 -0.26
CA PRO A 105 -11.72 -15.44 0.81
C PRO A 105 -11.88 -16.11 2.18
N LEU A 106 -11.07 -15.71 3.14
CA LEU A 106 -11.28 -16.04 4.54
C LEU A 106 -12.56 -15.36 5.05
N PRO A 107 -13.25 -15.93 6.04
CA PRO A 107 -14.42 -15.29 6.64
C PRO A 107 -14.04 -13.97 7.31
N SER A 108 -14.97 -13.01 7.39
CA SER A 108 -14.83 -11.86 8.28
C SER A 108 -14.83 -12.29 9.75
N HIS A 109 -14.21 -11.48 10.61
CA HIS A 109 -14.11 -11.77 12.04
C HIS A 109 -14.29 -10.49 12.86
N ASP A 110 -15.11 -10.53 13.92
CA ASP A 110 -15.34 -9.42 14.86
C ASP A 110 -15.68 -8.06 14.19
N GLY A 111 -16.49 -8.11 13.12
CA GLY A 111 -16.88 -6.92 12.36
C GLY A 111 -15.80 -6.37 11.44
N GLN A 112 -14.60 -6.94 11.46
CA GLN A 112 -13.50 -6.61 10.55
C GLN A 112 -13.67 -7.28 9.18
N PRO A 113 -13.17 -6.65 8.10
CA PRO A 113 -13.19 -7.25 6.77
C PRO A 113 -12.32 -8.51 6.69
N SER A 114 -12.46 -9.26 5.60
CA SER A 114 -11.56 -10.39 5.35
C SER A 114 -10.16 -9.89 4.99
N TYR A 115 -9.14 -10.30 5.75
CA TYR A 115 -7.76 -9.90 5.48
C TYR A 115 -6.95 -10.94 4.70
N GLY A 116 -7.58 -12.02 4.23
CA GLY A 116 -6.83 -13.01 3.47
C GLY A 116 -7.67 -13.88 2.55
N ASN A 117 -6.99 -14.49 1.59
CA ASN A 117 -7.52 -15.51 0.72
C ASN A 117 -6.71 -16.80 0.94
N ILE A 118 -7.36 -17.95 0.89
CA ILE A 118 -6.73 -19.26 1.00
C ILE A 118 -7.02 -20.07 -0.26
N ALA A 119 -6.04 -20.86 -0.68
CA ALA A 119 -6.20 -21.83 -1.74
C ALA A 119 -5.53 -23.15 -1.37
N LEU A 120 -5.97 -24.25 -1.99
CA LEU A 120 -5.30 -25.53 -1.92
C LEU A 120 -4.43 -25.70 -3.16
N ASP A 121 -3.11 -25.78 -2.98
CA ASP A 121 -2.20 -26.21 -4.03
C ASP A 121 -2.12 -27.74 -4.02
N ASN A 122 -2.83 -28.34 -4.97
CA ASN A 122 -2.86 -29.79 -5.19
C ASN A 122 -2.10 -30.20 -6.46
N ARG A 123 -1.13 -29.41 -6.92
CA ARG A 123 -0.30 -29.76 -8.09
C ARG A 123 0.55 -31.01 -7.85
N ASN A 124 0.91 -31.27 -6.60
CA ASN A 124 1.49 -32.53 -6.16
C ASN A 124 0.49 -33.29 -5.27
N PRO A 125 -0.22 -34.29 -5.81
CA PRO A 125 -1.23 -35.04 -5.07
C PRO A 125 -0.69 -35.79 -3.84
N ALA A 126 0.62 -36.08 -3.82
CA ALA A 126 1.26 -36.75 -2.69
C ALA A 126 1.57 -35.82 -1.52
N ALA A 127 1.51 -34.50 -1.71
CA ALA A 127 1.80 -33.49 -0.70
C ALA A 127 1.00 -32.20 -0.96
N PRO A 128 -0.33 -32.22 -0.78
CA PRO A 128 -1.15 -31.03 -0.92
C PRO A 128 -0.76 -29.99 0.13
N ARG A 129 -0.76 -28.71 -0.24
CA ARG A 129 -0.40 -27.61 0.66
C ARG A 129 -1.43 -26.50 0.60
N TYR A 130 -1.67 -25.86 1.73
CA TYR A 130 -2.47 -24.65 1.73
C TYR A 130 -1.58 -23.46 1.36
N VAL A 131 -2.12 -22.54 0.57
CA VAL A 131 -1.47 -21.28 0.26
C VAL A 131 -2.36 -20.18 0.79
N LEU A 132 -1.80 -19.35 1.66
CA LEU A 132 -2.46 -18.23 2.30
C LEU A 132 -1.92 -16.93 1.71
N HIS A 133 -2.81 -16.04 1.30
CA HIS A 133 -2.51 -14.70 0.84
C HIS A 133 -3.14 -13.69 1.80
N VAL A 134 -2.33 -13.05 2.64
CA VAL A 134 -2.77 -12.01 3.56
C VAL A 134 -2.60 -10.65 2.90
N CYS A 135 -3.61 -9.80 2.98
CA CYS A 135 -3.62 -8.50 2.31
C CYS A 135 -4.32 -7.43 3.13
N LEU A 136 -3.68 -6.27 3.20
CA LEU A 136 -4.27 -5.01 3.66
C LEU A 136 -4.32 -4.03 2.50
N GLN A 137 -5.38 -3.23 2.46
CA GLN A 137 -5.53 -2.17 1.48
C GLN A 137 -6.16 -0.93 2.07
N ARG A 138 -5.89 0.20 1.43
CA ARG A 138 -6.61 1.45 1.66
C ARG A 138 -6.92 2.11 0.33
N GLY A 139 -8.20 2.33 0.08
CA GLY A 139 -8.67 3.17 -1.01
C GLY A 139 -8.59 4.64 -0.64
N TYR A 140 -8.31 5.47 -1.63
CA TYR A 140 -8.39 6.91 -1.57
C TYR A 140 -9.31 7.40 -2.67
N ASN A 141 -10.34 8.11 -2.25
CA ASN A 141 -11.23 8.82 -3.13
C ASN A 141 -10.83 10.31 -3.11
N HIS A 142 -10.32 10.80 -4.23
CA HIS A 142 -9.90 12.20 -4.37
C HIS A 142 -11.06 13.17 -4.17
N ASP A 143 -12.25 12.80 -4.67
CA ASP A 143 -13.47 13.59 -4.64
C ASP A 143 -14.35 13.26 -3.42
N GLY A 144 -13.94 12.29 -2.61
CA GLY A 144 -14.67 11.81 -1.45
C GLY A 144 -14.59 12.71 -0.21
N PRO A 145 -15.25 12.30 0.90
CA PRO A 145 -15.13 12.92 2.22
C PRO A 145 -13.68 12.98 2.71
N SER A 146 -13.40 13.89 3.65
CA SER A 146 -12.02 14.13 4.12
C SER A 146 -11.29 12.88 4.64
N GLU A 147 -12.01 11.92 5.23
CA GLU A 147 -11.46 10.64 5.70
C GLU A 147 -10.99 9.68 4.59
N GLN A 148 -11.52 9.86 3.38
CA GLN A 148 -11.23 9.04 2.20
C GLN A 148 -10.18 9.68 1.30
N ARG A 149 -9.75 10.92 1.58
CA ARG A 149 -8.74 11.61 0.77
C ARG A 149 -7.34 11.14 1.09
N ALA A 150 -6.46 11.23 0.08
CA ALA A 150 -5.03 11.01 0.27
C ALA A 150 -4.45 12.06 1.24
N ILE A 151 -3.50 11.63 2.09
CA ILE A 151 -2.82 12.52 3.04
C ILE A 151 -2.05 13.61 2.30
N VAL A 152 -1.43 13.25 1.16
CA VAL A 152 -0.79 14.20 0.25
C VAL A 152 -1.66 14.34 -0.99
N PRO A 153 -2.01 15.57 -1.41
CA PRO A 153 -2.78 15.78 -2.62
C PRO A 153 -2.02 15.27 -3.84
N THR A 154 -2.69 14.50 -4.68
CA THR A 154 -2.21 14.08 -5.99
C THR A 154 -2.40 15.22 -6.98
N LEU A 155 -1.31 15.77 -7.51
CA LEU A 155 -1.36 16.81 -8.54
C LEU A 155 -1.51 16.17 -9.93
N ARG A 156 -2.41 16.71 -10.76
CA ARG A 156 -2.49 16.36 -12.19
C ARG A 156 -1.80 17.44 -13.01
N LEU A 157 -0.63 17.14 -13.57
CA LEU A 157 0.09 18.01 -14.49
C LEU A 157 0.27 17.29 -15.83
N LEU A 158 -0.15 17.94 -16.92
CA LEU A 158 0.05 17.44 -18.29
C LEU A 158 -0.46 15.99 -18.50
N GLY A 159 -1.54 15.60 -17.81
CA GLY A 159 -2.12 14.26 -17.89
C GLY A 159 -1.47 13.20 -16.99
N ILE A 160 -0.51 13.57 -16.13
CA ILE A 160 0.19 12.65 -15.21
C ILE A 160 -0.20 12.99 -13.76
N SER A 161 -0.47 11.97 -12.95
CA SER A 161 -0.65 12.10 -11.50
C SER A 161 0.69 12.08 -10.76
N ILE A 162 0.88 13.02 -9.84
CA ILE A 162 2.10 13.14 -9.02
C ILE A 162 1.68 13.19 -7.54
N PRO A 163 1.99 12.18 -6.73
CA PRO A 163 2.73 10.97 -7.09
C PRO A 163 1.90 10.02 -7.96
N SER A 164 2.56 9.21 -8.78
CA SER A 164 1.89 8.15 -9.54
C SER A 164 1.53 7.01 -8.60
N LEU A 165 0.24 6.79 -8.35
CA LEU A 165 -0.25 5.75 -7.46
C LEU A 165 -1.12 4.74 -8.23
N PRO A 166 -1.18 3.47 -7.79
CA PRO A 166 -2.06 2.48 -8.42
C PRO A 166 -3.52 2.90 -8.28
N GLU A 167 -4.29 2.74 -9.37
CA GLU A 167 -5.73 3.00 -9.40
C GLU A 167 -6.48 1.71 -9.71
N ASP A 168 -7.59 1.48 -9.01
CA ASP A 168 -8.53 0.38 -9.21
C ASP A 168 -9.94 0.98 -9.32
N ASN A 169 -10.62 0.76 -10.44
CA ASN A 169 -11.93 1.38 -10.77
C ASN A 169 -11.99 2.91 -10.62
N GLY A 170 -10.87 3.60 -10.87
CA GLY A 170 -10.78 5.07 -10.78
C GLY A 170 -10.54 5.62 -9.38
N GLU A 171 -10.40 4.75 -8.37
CA GLU A 171 -9.95 5.12 -7.03
C GLU A 171 -8.49 4.72 -6.83
N VAL A 172 -7.72 5.54 -6.10
CA VAL A 172 -6.33 5.20 -5.80
C VAL A 172 -6.31 4.15 -4.70
N VAL A 173 -5.67 2.99 -4.91
CA VAL A 173 -5.63 1.92 -3.91
C VAL A 173 -4.18 1.58 -3.57
N ILE A 174 -3.81 1.77 -2.31
CA ILE A 174 -2.52 1.30 -1.79
C ILE A 174 -2.76 -0.05 -1.13
N ARG A 175 -2.07 -1.08 -1.62
CA ARG A 175 -2.22 -2.46 -1.16
C ARG A 175 -0.86 -3.05 -0.78
N GLY A 176 -0.78 -3.67 0.39
CA GLY A 176 0.35 -4.49 0.80
C GLY A 176 -0.12 -5.91 1.11
N ALA A 177 0.59 -6.89 0.58
CA ALA A 177 0.20 -8.28 0.73
C ALA A 177 1.41 -9.21 0.85
N THR A 178 1.19 -10.36 1.49
CA THR A 178 2.18 -11.43 1.66
C THR A 178 1.51 -12.77 1.40
N THR A 179 2.16 -13.62 0.62
CA THR A 179 1.72 -14.99 0.37
C THR A 179 2.66 -15.97 1.07
N VAL A 180 2.11 -16.92 1.82
CA VAL A 180 2.83 -17.99 2.50
C VAL A 180 2.20 -19.34 2.18
N THR A 181 3.02 -20.39 2.20
CA THR A 181 2.54 -21.78 2.14
C THR A 181 2.48 -22.31 3.57
N LEU A 182 1.36 -22.94 3.92
CA LEU A 182 1.07 -23.55 5.21
C LEU A 182 1.22 -25.08 5.11
#